data_AF-A0A428T0H8-F1
#
_entry.id   AF-A0A428T0H8-F1
#
_cell.length_a   1.000
_cell.length_b   1.000
_cell.length_c   1.000
_cell.angle_alpha   90.00
_cell.angle_beta   90.00
_cell.angle_gamma   90.00
#
_symmetry.space_group_name_H-M   'P 1'
#
loop_
_entity.id
_entity.type
_entity.pdbx_description
1 polymer ?
#
loop_
_entity_poly.entity_id
_entity_poly.type
_entity_poly.pdbx_seq_one_letter_code
_entity_poly.pdbx_strand_id
1 'polypeptide(L)'
;MRNIPAPKALIGSVSGGPAVDRRSLGAVKGGPFACEEEFNKWQLEQLRDNTPLLNQDMYAAMHRTYHKIVFSHGDLGFHNIMIRDGHITAILDWEYAGWYPEHWDFCKSLQFLAGTDEHYQFGKKAFGKTYLGEFYMDTWFTREVKHGGW
;
A
#
# COMPACT_ATOMS: atom_id res chain seq x y z
N MET A 1 5.60 14.15 0.78
CA MET A 1 6.13 12.89 1.34
C MET A 1 6.68 11.94 0.29
N ARG A 2 5.91 11.52 -0.73
CA ARG A 2 6.32 10.52 -1.74
C ARG A 2 7.53 10.88 -2.64
N ASN A 3 8.01 12.12 -2.58
CA ASN A 3 9.26 12.54 -3.26
C ASN A 3 10.52 12.30 -2.41
N ILE A 4 10.37 11.81 -1.17
CA ILE A 4 11.48 11.50 -0.28
C ILE A 4 11.87 10.04 -0.55
N PRO A 5 13.04 9.77 -1.16
CA PRO A 5 13.51 8.41 -1.40
C PRO A 5 13.98 7.76 -0.11
N ALA A 6 13.90 6.44 -0.04
CA ALA A 6 14.47 5.68 1.08
C ALA A 6 16.00 5.87 1.16
N PRO A 7 16.58 6.13 2.36
CA PRO A 7 18.03 6.32 2.53
C PRO A 7 18.87 5.10 2.14
N LYS A 8 18.25 3.91 2.22
CA LYS A 8 18.73 2.62 1.73
C LYS A 8 17.55 1.97 0.99
N ALA A 9 17.81 1.05 0.06
CA ALA A 9 16.76 0.21 -0.50
C ALA A 9 16.23 -0.71 0.62
N LEU A 10 15.30 -0.19 1.41
CA LEU A 10 14.74 -0.85 2.57
C LEU A 10 13.23 -0.60 2.56
N ILE A 11 12.44 -1.66 2.61
CA ILE A 11 10.99 -1.60 2.79
C ILE A 11 10.68 -1.96 4.23
N GLY A 12 10.03 -1.07 4.96
CA GLY A 12 9.82 -1.20 6.39
C GLY A 12 9.60 0.13 7.10
N SER A 13 9.52 0.09 8.43
CA SER A 13 9.37 1.30 9.25
C SER A 13 10.54 2.27 9.04
N VAL A 14 10.28 3.57 9.23
CA VAL A 14 11.30 4.63 9.10
C VAL A 14 12.52 4.45 10.02
N SER A 15 12.34 3.75 11.15
CA SER A 15 13.39 3.44 12.11
C SER A 15 14.15 2.13 11.80
N GLY A 16 13.89 1.51 10.65
CA GLY A 16 14.45 0.22 10.26
C GLY A 16 13.71 -0.99 10.83
N GLY A 17 12.52 -0.78 11.41
CA GLY A 17 11.64 -1.86 11.85
C GLY A 17 10.88 -2.53 10.69
N PRO A 18 10.00 -3.50 11.00
CA PRO A 18 9.26 -4.24 9.99
C PRO A 18 8.31 -3.34 9.18
N ALA A 19 8.01 -3.77 7.97
CA ALA A 19 6.87 -3.29 7.20
C ALA A 19 5.57 -3.77 7.85
N VAL A 20 4.49 -3.01 7.64
CA VAL A 20 3.16 -3.32 8.15
C VAL A 20 2.18 -3.37 6.98
N ASP A 21 1.50 -4.49 6.81
CA ASP A 21 0.36 -4.60 5.90
C ASP A 21 -0.93 -4.68 6.71
N ARG A 22 -1.59 -3.52 6.82
CA ARG A 22 -2.92 -3.39 7.44
C ARG A 22 -4.00 -3.63 6.39
N ARG A 23 -4.92 -4.55 6.74
CA ARG A 23 -6.15 -4.90 6.00
C ARG A 23 -7.28 -5.13 6.99
N SER A 24 -8.52 -5.36 6.56
CA SER A 24 -9.69 -5.34 7.45
C SER A 24 -9.58 -6.19 8.72
N LEU A 25 -9.08 -7.43 8.66
CA LEU A 25 -9.03 -8.33 9.83
C LEU A 25 -7.83 -8.11 10.75
N GLY A 26 -6.85 -7.29 10.36
CA GLY A 26 -5.71 -6.99 11.22
C GLY A 26 -4.52 -6.41 10.47
N ALA A 27 -3.42 -6.21 11.20
CA ALA A 27 -2.12 -5.88 10.64
C ALA A 27 -1.19 -7.07 10.80
N VAL A 28 -0.45 -7.39 9.74
CA VAL A 28 0.69 -8.30 9.80
C VAL A 28 1.98 -7.53 9.61
N LYS A 29 3.07 -8.02 10.21
CA LYS A 29 4.38 -7.39 10.19
C LYS A 29 5.42 -8.33 9.60
N GLY A 30 6.35 -7.79 8.83
CA GLY A 30 7.44 -8.57 8.23
C GLY A 30 8.63 -7.70 7.86
N GLY A 31 9.79 -8.31 7.62
CA GLY A 31 10.99 -7.59 7.22
C GLY A 31 11.73 -6.94 8.40
N PRO A 32 12.46 -5.82 8.20
CA PRO A 32 12.52 -5.03 6.96
C PRO A 32 13.09 -5.83 5.77
N PHE A 33 12.74 -5.40 4.55
CA PHE A 33 13.13 -6.08 3.31
C PHE A 33 14.14 -5.23 2.53
N ALA A 34 15.13 -5.88 1.90
CA ALA A 34 16.16 -5.18 1.13
C ALA A 34 15.69 -4.76 -0.27
N CYS A 35 14.60 -5.33 -0.76
CA CYS A 35 14.04 -5.01 -2.08
C CYS A 35 12.55 -5.34 -2.17
N GLU A 36 11.91 -4.85 -3.23
CA GLU A 36 10.49 -5.12 -3.51
C GLU A 36 10.23 -6.61 -3.78
N GLU A 37 11.20 -7.36 -4.29
CA GLU A 37 11.06 -8.81 -4.49
C GLU A 37 10.90 -9.57 -3.18
N GLU A 38 11.72 -9.27 -2.18
CA GLU A 38 11.60 -9.86 -0.83
C GLU A 38 10.28 -9.47 -0.15
N PHE A 39 9.86 -8.21 -0.31
CA PHE A 39 8.57 -7.73 0.18
C PHE A 39 7.40 -8.47 -0.48
N ASN A 40 7.39 -8.60 -1.81
CA ASN A 40 6.36 -9.30 -2.56
C ASN A 40 6.31 -10.78 -2.16
N LYS A 41 7.47 -11.44 -1.96
CA LYS A 41 7.53 -12.82 -1.47
C LYS A 41 6.87 -12.95 -0.10
N TRP A 42 7.17 -12.04 0.83
CA TRP A 42 6.53 -12.04 2.15
C TRP A 42 5.02 -11.80 2.07
N GLN A 43 4.55 -10.95 1.15
CA GLN A 43 3.11 -10.79 0.90
C GLN A 43 2.48 -12.11 0.47
N LEU A 44 3.09 -12.84 -0.48
CA LEU A 44 2.60 -14.16 -0.91
C LEU A 44 2.49 -15.19 0.24
N GLU A 45 3.38 -15.13 1.23
CA GLU A 45 3.32 -15.99 2.43
C GLU A 45 2.07 -15.73 3.29
N GLN A 46 1.36 -14.62 3.07
CA GLN A 46 0.12 -14.27 3.79
C GLN A 46 -1.14 -14.83 3.14
N LEU A 47 -1.04 -15.46 1.96
CA LEU A 47 -2.17 -16.13 1.30
C LEU A 47 -2.79 -17.19 2.23
N ARG A 48 -4.10 -17.40 2.12
CA ARG A 48 -4.80 -18.46 2.85
C ARG A 48 -4.24 -19.83 2.43
N ASP A 49 -4.21 -20.77 3.36
CA ASP A 49 -3.58 -22.08 3.12
C ASP A 49 -4.27 -22.89 2.00
N ASN A 50 -5.52 -22.55 1.67
CA ASN A 50 -6.32 -23.18 0.63
C ASN A 50 -6.45 -22.34 -0.66
N THR A 51 -5.64 -21.29 -0.85
CA THR A 51 -5.65 -20.49 -2.08
C THR A 51 -5.30 -21.36 -3.29
N PRO A 52 -6.14 -21.43 -4.35
CA PRO A 52 -5.86 -22.24 -5.54
C PRO A 52 -4.54 -21.90 -6.23
N LEU A 53 -3.87 -22.89 -6.86
CA LEU A 53 -2.60 -22.68 -7.57
C LEU A 53 -2.68 -21.60 -8.65
N LEU A 54 -3.77 -21.56 -9.42
CA LEU A 54 -3.99 -20.50 -10.42
C LEU A 54 -3.93 -19.10 -9.78
N ASN A 55 -4.53 -18.93 -8.60
CA ASN A 55 -4.51 -17.66 -7.89
C ASN A 55 -3.08 -17.33 -7.44
N GLN A 56 -2.35 -18.31 -6.90
CA GLN A 56 -0.94 -18.13 -6.49
C GLN A 56 -0.05 -17.70 -7.67
N ASP A 57 -0.19 -18.34 -8.83
CA ASP A 57 0.57 -17.99 -10.03
C ASP A 57 0.19 -16.61 -10.57
N MET A 58 -1.12 -16.28 -10.55
CA MET A 58 -1.59 -14.94 -10.91
C MET A 58 -0.99 -13.87 -10.00
N TYR A 59 -0.89 -14.11 -8.69
CA TYR A 59 -0.23 -13.18 -7.77
C TYR A 59 1.23 -12.98 -8.12
N ALA A 60 1.97 -14.08 -8.28
CA ALA A 60 3.40 -14.03 -8.60
C ALA A 60 3.67 -13.27 -9.91
N ALA A 61 2.83 -13.48 -10.94
CA ALA A 61 2.98 -12.82 -12.24
C ALA A 61 2.64 -11.32 -12.23
N MET A 62 1.73 -10.90 -11.34
CA MET A 62 1.25 -9.52 -11.29
C MET A 62 2.07 -8.61 -10.35
N HIS A 63 2.83 -9.20 -9.43
CA HIS A 63 3.74 -8.45 -8.56
C HIS A 63 4.95 -7.92 -9.31
N ARG A 64 4.92 -6.61 -9.55
CA ARG A 64 6.02 -5.85 -10.16
C ARG A 64 7.08 -5.51 -9.11
N THR A 65 8.33 -5.36 -9.54
CA THR A 65 9.51 -5.12 -8.68
C THR A 65 10.31 -3.89 -9.08
N TYR A 66 9.78 -3.05 -9.98
CA TYR A 66 10.47 -1.89 -10.54
C TYR A 66 10.02 -0.56 -9.93
N HIS A 67 9.30 -0.58 -8.80
CA HIS A 67 8.83 0.64 -8.16
C HIS A 67 9.95 1.32 -7.38
N LYS A 68 9.90 2.65 -7.35
CA LYS A 68 10.73 3.42 -6.43
C LYS A 68 10.25 3.18 -5.00
N ILE A 69 11.18 3.06 -4.06
CA ILE A 69 10.86 2.99 -2.64
C ILE A 69 10.91 4.41 -2.06
N VAL A 70 9.79 4.84 -1.50
CA VAL A 70 9.55 6.22 -1.07
C VAL A 70 8.94 6.27 0.33
N PHE A 71 8.98 7.44 0.97
CA PHE A 71 8.29 7.64 2.23
C PHE A 71 6.77 7.67 2.02
N SER A 72 6.08 6.71 2.63
CA SER A 72 4.64 6.49 2.52
C SER A 72 3.94 6.54 3.88
N HIS A 73 2.66 6.92 3.85
CA HIS A 73 1.81 7.04 5.03
C HIS A 73 1.39 5.66 5.55
N GLY A 74 1.09 4.75 4.64
CA GLY A 74 0.60 3.41 4.95
C GLY A 74 -0.91 3.33 5.18
N ASP A 75 -1.57 4.44 5.51
CA ASP A 75 -3.03 4.55 5.68
C ASP A 75 -3.59 5.93 5.30
N LEU A 76 -3.32 6.37 4.07
CA LEU A 76 -3.69 7.71 3.65
C LEU A 76 -5.16 7.76 3.19
N GLY A 77 -6.11 7.89 4.11
CA GLY A 77 -7.52 8.11 3.79
C GLY A 77 -7.98 9.56 4.04
N PHE A 78 -9.17 9.93 3.55
CA PHE A 78 -9.78 11.24 3.90
C PHE A 78 -9.95 11.44 5.40
N HIS A 79 -10.15 10.35 6.15
CA HIS A 79 -10.25 10.38 7.62
C HIS A 79 -8.94 10.82 8.31
N ASN A 80 -7.81 10.75 7.60
CA ASN A 80 -6.48 11.16 8.08
C ASN A 80 -6.01 12.50 7.49
N ILE A 81 -6.88 13.24 6.79
CA ILE A 81 -6.55 14.53 6.16
C ILE A 81 -7.42 15.64 6.75
N MET A 82 -6.81 16.63 7.39
CA MET A 82 -7.51 17.82 7.86
C MET A 82 -7.52 18.90 6.80
N ILE A 83 -8.71 19.43 6.50
CA ILE A 83 -8.92 20.51 5.53
C ILE A 83 -9.46 21.74 6.25
N ARG A 84 -8.88 22.91 5.96
CA ARG A 84 -9.38 24.22 6.40
C ARG A 84 -9.32 25.19 5.23
N ASP A 85 -10.42 25.87 4.96
CA ASP A 85 -10.51 26.88 3.89
C ASP A 85 -10.02 26.37 2.52
N GLY A 86 -10.34 25.10 2.19
CA GLY A 86 -9.93 24.46 0.93
C GLY A 86 -8.47 23.99 0.88
N HIS A 87 -7.71 24.11 1.96
CA HIS A 87 -6.31 23.73 2.03
C HIS A 87 -6.09 22.56 3.00
N ILE A 88 -5.21 21.64 2.64
CA ILE A 88 -4.72 20.60 3.56
C ILE A 88 -3.89 21.28 4.65
N THR A 89 -4.28 21.10 5.91
CA THR A 89 -3.61 21.72 7.07
C THR A 89 -2.85 20.71 7.92
N ALA A 90 -3.28 19.46 7.91
CA ALA A 90 -2.57 18.38 8.59
C ALA A 90 -2.83 17.03 7.91
N ILE A 91 -1.88 16.12 8.10
CA ILE A 91 -2.02 14.70 7.84
C ILE A 91 -1.78 14.01 9.19
N LEU A 92 -2.72 13.17 9.59
CA LEU A 92 -2.78 12.53 10.91
C LEU A 92 -2.50 11.04 10.80
N ASP A 93 -2.26 10.41 11.95
CA ASP A 93 -2.20 8.95 12.11
C ASP A 93 -1.10 8.23 11.31
N TRP A 94 0.14 8.58 11.62
CA TRP A 94 1.35 8.05 10.95
C TRP A 94 1.79 6.66 11.46
N GLU A 95 0.92 5.90 12.12
CA GLU A 95 1.32 4.65 12.80
C GLU A 95 1.83 3.55 11.85
N TYR A 96 1.42 3.60 10.58
CA TYR A 96 1.85 2.67 9.53
C TYR A 96 2.89 3.26 8.56
N ALA A 97 3.40 4.45 8.88
CA ALA A 97 4.32 5.15 8.00
C ALA A 97 5.67 4.43 7.89
N GLY A 98 6.24 4.47 6.69
CA GLY A 98 7.46 3.76 6.39
C GLY A 98 7.93 3.94 4.96
N TRP A 99 8.93 3.16 4.60
CA TRP A 99 9.45 3.05 3.25
C TRP A 99 8.70 1.95 2.52
N TYR A 100 7.99 2.30 1.45
CA TYR A 100 7.19 1.37 0.66
C TYR A 100 7.31 1.66 -0.84
N PRO A 101 6.94 0.72 -1.72
CA PRO A 101 6.80 0.98 -3.15
C PRO A 101 5.92 2.22 -3.42
N GLU A 102 6.26 3.02 -4.44
CA GLU A 102 5.55 4.25 -4.76
C GLU A 102 4.04 4.07 -5.04
N HIS A 103 3.58 2.87 -5.35
CA HIS A 103 2.14 2.60 -5.52
C HIS A 103 1.38 2.45 -4.18
N TRP A 104 2.07 2.27 -3.05
CA TRP A 104 1.48 1.84 -1.77
C TRP A 104 0.37 2.77 -1.28
N ASP A 105 0.69 4.06 -1.08
CA ASP A 105 -0.32 5.04 -0.65
C ASP A 105 -1.42 5.22 -1.69
N PHE A 106 -1.14 5.05 -2.99
CA PHE A 106 -2.19 5.13 -4.01
C PHE A 106 -3.21 4.01 -3.79
N CYS A 107 -2.74 2.77 -3.58
CA CYS A 107 -3.60 1.61 -3.36
C CYS A 107 -4.42 1.77 -2.08
N LYS A 108 -3.76 2.09 -0.95
CA LYS A 108 -4.43 2.27 0.35
C LYS A 108 -5.42 3.44 0.34
N SER A 109 -5.09 4.55 -0.32
CA SER A 109 -6.03 5.69 -0.43
C SER A 109 -7.23 5.35 -1.29
N LEU A 110 -7.04 4.67 -2.42
CA LEU A 110 -8.11 4.46 -3.39
C LEU A 110 -9.21 3.52 -2.84
N GLN A 111 -8.93 2.73 -1.81
CA GLN A 111 -9.94 2.01 -1.04
C GLN A 111 -11.01 2.94 -0.43
N PHE A 112 -10.63 4.18 -0.08
CA PHE A 112 -11.53 5.19 0.48
C PHE A 112 -12.05 6.20 -0.57
N LEU A 113 -11.37 6.32 -1.71
CA LEU A 113 -11.68 7.27 -2.77
C LEU A 113 -12.50 6.66 -3.92
N ALA A 114 -12.61 5.34 -4.00
CA ALA A 114 -13.39 4.68 -5.05
C ALA A 114 -14.90 4.89 -4.82
N GLY A 115 -15.67 4.96 -5.92
CA GLY A 115 -17.13 5.00 -5.88
C GLY A 115 -17.78 6.31 -6.34
N THR A 116 -17.01 7.39 -6.52
CA THR A 116 -17.47 8.63 -7.16
C THR A 116 -16.40 9.21 -8.09
N ASP A 117 -16.83 9.90 -9.15
CA ASP A 117 -15.92 10.54 -10.10
C ASP A 117 -15.05 11.62 -9.43
N GLU A 118 -15.63 12.40 -8.52
CA GLU A 118 -14.94 13.51 -7.83
C GLU A 118 -13.75 13.01 -7.00
N HIS A 119 -13.97 11.96 -6.20
CA HIS A 119 -12.90 11.37 -5.38
C HIS A 119 -11.82 10.71 -6.24
N TYR A 120 -12.19 10.08 -7.34
CA TYR A 120 -11.23 9.52 -8.28
C TYR A 120 -10.38 10.62 -8.95
N GLN A 121 -11.00 11.71 -9.41
CA GLN A 121 -10.26 12.84 -10.00
C GLN A 121 -9.33 13.49 -8.97
N PHE A 122 -9.77 13.62 -7.71
CA PHE A 122 -8.91 14.08 -6.62
C PHE A 122 -7.69 13.18 -6.45
N GLY A 123 -7.88 11.87 -6.31
CA GLY A 123 -6.79 10.90 -6.17
C GLY A 123 -5.80 10.97 -7.33
N LYS A 124 -6.31 11.00 -8.58
CA LYS A 124 -5.48 11.14 -9.78
C LYS A 124 -4.62 12.41 -9.75
N LYS A 125 -5.19 13.54 -9.34
CA LYS A 125 -4.47 14.82 -9.21
C LYS A 125 -3.45 14.79 -8.07
N ALA A 126 -3.83 14.24 -6.92
CA ALA A 126 -2.99 14.20 -5.72
C ALA A 126 -1.73 13.34 -5.91
N PHE A 127 -1.85 12.21 -6.62
CA PHE A 127 -0.73 11.29 -6.82
C PHE A 127 0.10 11.56 -8.08
N GLY A 128 -0.45 12.27 -9.07
CA GLY A 128 0.25 12.62 -10.33
C GLY A 128 0.54 11.45 -11.27
N LYS A 129 0.49 10.22 -10.77
CA LYS A 129 0.58 8.94 -11.49
C LYS A 129 -0.45 7.98 -10.91
N THR A 130 -1.04 7.16 -11.77
CA THR A 130 -1.99 6.12 -11.36
C THR A 130 -1.33 4.75 -11.34
N TYR A 131 -1.80 3.90 -10.44
CA TYR A 131 -1.32 2.53 -10.24
C TYR A 131 -2.51 1.58 -10.23
N LEU A 132 -3.31 1.62 -11.31
CA LEU A 132 -4.59 0.91 -11.37
C LEU A 132 -4.42 -0.63 -11.40
N GLY A 133 -3.34 -1.12 -12.01
CA GLY A 133 -3.02 -2.54 -12.00
C GLY A 133 -2.63 -3.02 -10.60
N GLU A 134 -1.80 -2.24 -9.91
CA GLU A 134 -1.39 -2.48 -8.53
C GLU A 134 -2.59 -2.39 -7.57
N PHE A 135 -3.48 -1.41 -7.75
CA PHE A 135 -4.70 -1.28 -6.96
C PHE A 135 -5.67 -2.44 -7.18
N TYR A 136 -5.91 -2.84 -8.42
CA TYR A 136 -6.77 -3.98 -8.73
C TYR A 136 -6.21 -5.26 -8.10
N MET A 137 -4.89 -5.45 -8.20
CA MET A 137 -4.19 -6.55 -7.55
C MET A 137 -4.34 -6.48 -6.03
N ASP A 138 -4.07 -5.35 -5.37
CA ASP A 138 -4.19 -5.20 -3.90
C ASP A 138 -5.62 -5.43 -3.40
N THR A 139 -6.62 -4.96 -4.16
CA THR A 139 -8.04 -5.19 -3.86
C THR A 139 -8.39 -6.68 -3.93
N TRP A 140 -7.95 -7.37 -4.99
CA TRP A 140 -8.15 -8.80 -5.10
C TRP A 140 -7.38 -9.58 -4.02
N PHE A 141 -6.12 -9.20 -3.78
CA PHE A 141 -5.26 -9.71 -2.72
C PHE A 141 -5.89 -9.59 -1.34
N THR A 142 -6.67 -8.55 -1.10
CA THR A 142 -7.37 -8.36 0.18
C THR A 142 -8.35 -9.51 0.49
N ARG A 143 -8.85 -10.23 -0.51
CA ARG A 143 -9.74 -11.38 -0.31
C ARG A 143 -8.99 -12.67 -0.01
N GLU A 144 -7.80 -12.84 -0.58
CA GLU A 144 -7.06 -14.11 -0.54
C GLU A 144 -6.09 -14.24 0.64
N VAL A 145 -5.77 -13.17 1.36
CA VAL A 145 -4.85 -13.24 2.53
C VAL A 145 -5.54 -13.49 3.86
N LYS A 146 -4.80 -14.05 4.82
CA LYS A 146 -5.28 -14.45 6.16
C LYS A 146 -5.85 -13.29 6.98
N HIS A 147 -5.21 -12.12 6.93
CA HIS A 147 -5.65 -10.87 7.59
C HIS A 147 -6.56 -10.00 6.71
N GLY A 148 -6.99 -10.54 5.56
CA GLY A 148 -7.83 -9.87 4.57
C GLY A 148 -9.33 -10.00 4.87
N GLY A 149 -10.12 -8.99 4.52
CA GLY A 149 -11.58 -8.95 4.72
C GLY A 149 -12.38 -8.81 3.41
N TRP A 150 -13.70 -8.79 3.53
CA TRP A 150 -14.66 -8.79 2.42
C TRP A 150 -15.07 -7.40 1.96
#